data_AF-A0A7V3UJG4-F1
#
_entry.id   AF-A0A7V3UJG4-F1
#
_cell.length_a   1.000
_cell.length_b   1.000
_cell.length_c   1.000
_cell.angle_alpha   90.00
_cell.angle_beta   90.00
_cell.angle_gamma   90.00
#
_symmetry.space_group_name_H-M   'P 1'
#
loop_
_entity.id
_entity.type
_entity.pdbx_description
1 polymer ?
#
loop_
_entity_poly.entity_id
_entity_poly.type
_entity_poly.pdbx_seq_one_letter_code
_entity_poly.pdbx_strand_id
1 'polypeptide(L)'
;MREKYGGENMTIKRSFIAMAFIVLLAQNLFQTTRVQGQAAIDTAQRSLGRVRNQKYTIRFTKTIKPVQSKEDRGPESIWDPTDKARAEALQKCKKEERKTDRFVKCVLQVMKDRGATDQAIEFTRLLKGEGFMISFKETGKVDVAAIFSPFKDPPKESIVFMNGRDKLMKIDDPNLLRKIDLTGDPQYPSLIKKFPKMALWPGNPELPRAETSPEGGQRFLVNYHLLNGCFPCEFAGTAQVAFDFDEGGKFLGPRLVFITPKPILPGGKPTASRKTP
;
A
#
# COMPACT_ATOMS: atom_id res chain seq x y z
N MET A 1 26.53 -35.91 68.17
CA MET A 1 26.23 -37.22 68.77
C MET A 1 25.01 -37.81 68.07
N ARG A 2 24.95 -39.14 67.99
CA ARG A 2 23.94 -39.98 67.31
C ARG A 2 22.57 -39.97 68.00
N GLU A 3 21.62 -40.62 67.30
CA GLU A 3 20.35 -41.26 67.73
C GLU A 3 19.08 -40.41 67.55
N LYS A 4 17.91 -40.91 67.11
CA LYS A 4 17.42 -42.18 66.50
C LYS A 4 15.89 -42.01 66.22
N TYR A 5 15.34 -42.79 65.27
CA TYR A 5 13.92 -43.15 65.02
C TYR A 5 12.91 -41.99 64.81
N GLY A 6 11.86 -42.05 63.98
CA GLY A 6 11.13 -43.09 63.25
C GLY A 6 9.67 -42.60 63.14
N GLY A 7 8.98 -42.77 62.01
CA GLY A 7 7.55 -42.43 61.89
C GLY A 7 7.04 -42.27 60.45
N GLU A 8 6.22 -43.22 60.01
CA GLU A 8 5.48 -43.23 58.74
C GLU A 8 4.35 -42.17 58.71
N ASN A 9 4.05 -41.59 57.53
CA ASN A 9 2.80 -41.88 56.81
C ASN A 9 2.58 -41.06 55.53
N MET A 10 2.08 -41.79 54.53
CA MET A 10 1.24 -41.39 53.39
C MET A 10 0.61 -40.00 53.44
N THR A 11 0.77 -39.23 52.35
CA THR A 11 -0.31 -38.63 51.52
C THR A 11 0.35 -37.70 50.51
N ILE A 12 0.32 -38.01 49.21
CA ILE A 12 0.26 -37.10 48.03
C ILE A 12 0.23 -38.04 46.80
N LYS A 13 -0.95 -38.57 46.48
CA LYS A 13 -1.24 -39.31 45.24
C LYS A 13 -2.66 -39.02 44.74
N ARG A 14 -3.12 -37.76 44.86
CA ARG A 14 -4.46 -37.36 44.40
C ARG A 14 -4.53 -36.27 43.32
N SER A 15 -3.41 -35.66 42.91
CA SER A 15 -3.46 -34.61 41.88
C SER A 15 -3.15 -35.04 40.44
N PHE A 16 -2.72 -36.28 40.19
CA PHE A 16 -2.43 -36.75 38.82
C PHE A 16 -3.58 -37.51 38.13
N ILE A 17 -4.62 -37.93 38.87
CA ILE A 17 -5.75 -38.67 38.29
C ILE A 17 -6.82 -37.72 37.70
N ALA A 18 -6.91 -36.47 38.20
CA ALA A 18 -7.89 -35.50 37.70
C ALA A 18 -7.55 -34.94 36.30
N MET A 19 -6.28 -34.84 35.91
CA MET A 19 -5.89 -34.36 34.57
C MET A 19 -6.04 -35.41 33.48
N ALA A 20 -5.89 -36.71 33.79
CA ALA A 20 -6.04 -37.78 32.80
C ALA A 20 -7.50 -37.97 32.34
N PHE A 21 -8.48 -37.72 33.21
CA PHE A 21 -9.90 -37.82 32.87
C PHE A 21 -10.40 -36.69 31.96
N ILE A 22 -9.84 -35.49 32.08
CA ILE A 22 -10.23 -34.32 31.26
C ILE A 22 -9.74 -34.49 29.81
N VAL A 23 -8.56 -35.07 29.59
CA VAL A 23 -8.02 -35.34 28.24
C VAL A 23 -8.81 -36.45 27.53
N LEU A 24 -9.23 -37.49 28.25
CA LEU A 24 -10.05 -38.58 27.69
C LEU A 24 -11.50 -38.15 27.37
N LEU A 25 -12.08 -37.23 28.14
CA LEU A 25 -13.40 -36.66 27.83
C LEU A 25 -13.36 -35.71 26.61
N ALA A 26 -12.27 -34.95 26.42
CA ALA A 26 -12.11 -34.07 25.27
C ALA A 26 -11.92 -34.82 23.94
N GLN A 27 -11.26 -35.99 23.96
CA GLN A 27 -11.10 -36.82 22.75
C GLN A 27 -12.40 -37.54 22.35
N ASN A 28 -13.27 -37.89 23.31
CA ASN A 28 -14.57 -38.50 23.02
C ASN A 28 -15.62 -37.50 22.49
N LEU A 29 -15.56 -36.23 22.89
CA LEU A 29 -16.43 -35.16 22.36
C LEU A 29 -16.06 -34.72 20.93
N PHE A 30 -14.80 -34.96 20.49
CA PHE A 30 -14.35 -34.68 19.12
C PHE A 30 -14.75 -35.76 18.11
N GLN A 31 -15.02 -37.00 18.57
CA GLN A 31 -15.46 -38.10 17.71
C GLN A 31 -16.97 -38.03 17.42
N THR A 32 -17.79 -37.63 18.40
CA THR A 32 -19.25 -37.53 18.22
C THR A 32 -19.70 -36.38 17.32
N THR A 33 -18.93 -35.28 17.26
CA THR A 33 -19.22 -34.13 16.37
C THR A 33 -18.86 -34.40 14.90
N ARG A 34 -17.91 -35.30 14.62
CA ARG A 34 -17.55 -35.71 13.25
C ARG A 34 -18.61 -36.63 12.62
N VAL A 35 -19.22 -37.51 13.41
CA VAL A 35 -20.24 -38.45 12.93
C VAL A 35 -21.56 -37.74 12.59
N GLN A 36 -21.93 -36.69 13.32
CA GLN A 36 -23.12 -35.89 13.00
C GLN A 36 -22.93 -34.97 11.77
N GLY A 37 -21.70 -34.50 11.50
CA GLY A 37 -21.40 -33.73 10.30
C GLY A 37 -21.49 -34.55 9.00
N GLN A 38 -21.02 -35.81 9.03
CA GLN A 38 -21.04 -36.66 7.84
C GLN A 38 -22.45 -37.12 7.45
N ALA A 39 -23.32 -37.39 8.43
CA ALA A 39 -24.72 -37.74 8.16
C ALA A 39 -25.51 -36.58 7.51
N ALA A 40 -25.20 -35.33 7.85
CA ALA A 40 -25.80 -34.16 7.21
C ALA A 40 -25.31 -33.96 5.76
N ILE A 41 -24.02 -34.24 5.50
CA ILE A 41 -23.45 -34.22 4.14
C ILE A 41 -24.04 -35.35 3.28
N ASP A 42 -24.16 -36.56 3.82
CA ASP A 42 -24.72 -37.70 3.09
C ASP A 42 -26.23 -37.52 2.79
N THR A 43 -26.96 -36.86 3.70
CA THR A 43 -28.37 -36.50 3.47
C THR A 43 -28.52 -35.42 2.41
N ALA A 44 -27.62 -34.42 2.38
CA ALA A 44 -27.57 -33.40 1.34
C ALA A 44 -27.12 -33.96 -0.03
N GLN A 45 -26.26 -34.98 -0.05
CA GLN A 45 -25.86 -35.65 -1.29
C GLN A 45 -26.95 -36.58 -1.82
N ARG A 46 -27.76 -37.21 -0.96
CA ARG A 46 -28.91 -38.03 -1.39
C ARG A 46 -30.08 -37.22 -1.93
N SER A 47 -30.28 -35.99 -1.48
CA SER A 47 -31.30 -35.08 -2.06
C SER A 47 -30.89 -34.50 -3.42
N LEU A 48 -29.60 -34.50 -3.76
CA LEU A 48 -29.07 -34.07 -5.07
C LEU A 48 -28.96 -35.20 -6.10
N GLY A 49 -29.18 -36.46 -5.72
CA GLY A 49 -29.07 -37.64 -6.58
C GLY A 49 -30.23 -37.90 -7.54
N ARG A 50 -31.19 -36.96 -7.69
CA ARG A 50 -32.39 -37.17 -8.52
C ARG A 50 -32.75 -35.97 -9.40
N VAL A 51 -31.77 -35.36 -10.05
CA VAL A 51 -32.02 -34.49 -11.21
C VAL A 51 -31.34 -35.11 -12.43
N ARG A 52 -32.11 -35.95 -13.13
CA ARG A 52 -31.73 -36.51 -14.43
C ARG A 52 -31.61 -35.39 -15.46
N ASN A 53 -30.52 -35.40 -16.23
CA ASN A 53 -30.41 -34.90 -17.61
C ASN A 53 -31.12 -33.57 -17.93
N GLN A 54 -30.64 -32.46 -17.37
CA GLN A 54 -30.69 -31.19 -18.08
C GLN A 54 -29.28 -30.66 -18.24
N LYS A 55 -28.82 -30.59 -19.49
CA LYS A 55 -27.62 -29.85 -19.89
C LYS A 55 -27.90 -28.36 -19.65
N TYR A 56 -27.66 -27.89 -18.44
CA TYR A 56 -27.56 -26.46 -18.17
C TYR A 56 -26.15 -26.01 -18.55
N THR A 57 -26.03 -25.39 -19.71
CA THR A 57 -24.84 -24.61 -20.06
C THR A 57 -24.81 -23.39 -19.13
N ILE A 58 -24.09 -23.48 -18.01
CA ILE A 58 -23.88 -22.34 -17.13
C ILE A 58 -22.94 -21.36 -17.86
N ARG A 59 -23.52 -20.40 -18.57
CA ARG A 59 -22.78 -19.24 -19.07
C ARG A 59 -22.47 -18.33 -17.89
N PHE A 60 -21.26 -18.44 -17.35
CA PHE A 60 -20.69 -17.42 -16.47
C PHE A 60 -20.35 -16.18 -17.29
N THR A 61 -21.36 -15.37 -17.65
CA THR A 61 -21.16 -14.05 -18.25
C THR A 61 -21.61 -12.98 -17.28
N LYS A 62 -20.86 -12.82 -16.19
CA LYS A 62 -20.75 -11.53 -15.51
C LYS A 62 -19.49 -11.57 -14.66
N THR A 63 -18.46 -10.85 -15.11
CA THR A 63 -17.35 -10.46 -14.24
C THR A 63 -17.95 -9.70 -13.07
N ILE A 64 -18.10 -10.35 -11.92
CA ILE A 64 -18.50 -9.68 -10.70
C ILE A 64 -17.27 -8.87 -10.30
N LYS A 65 -17.29 -7.56 -10.60
CA LYS A 65 -16.31 -6.65 -10.01
C LYS A 65 -16.42 -6.80 -8.49
N PRO A 66 -15.31 -6.93 -7.75
CA PRO A 66 -15.36 -6.94 -6.30
C PRO A 66 -16.16 -5.72 -5.85
N VAL A 67 -17.08 -5.93 -4.91
CA VAL A 67 -17.88 -4.85 -4.34
C VAL A 67 -16.90 -3.95 -3.59
N GLN A 68 -16.46 -2.87 -4.24
CA GLN A 68 -15.75 -1.78 -3.58
C GLN A 68 -16.60 -1.37 -2.39
N SER A 69 -15.97 -1.34 -1.21
CA SER A 69 -16.65 -0.86 -0.02
C SER A 69 -17.11 0.58 -0.27
N LYS A 70 -18.19 1.01 0.37
CA LYS A 70 -18.72 2.38 0.23
C LYS A 70 -17.68 3.47 0.58
N GLU A 71 -16.54 3.09 1.15
CA GLU A 71 -15.44 3.96 1.55
C GLU A 71 -14.24 3.93 0.58
N ASP A 72 -14.20 2.96 -0.33
CA ASP A 72 -13.18 2.87 -1.37
C ASP A 72 -13.44 3.93 -2.44
N ARG A 73 -12.36 4.49 -2.97
CA ARG A 73 -12.42 5.57 -3.96
C ARG A 73 -11.91 5.06 -5.28
N GLY A 74 -12.68 5.27 -6.33
CA GLY A 74 -12.39 4.79 -7.66
C GLY A 74 -12.16 5.93 -8.65
N PRO A 75 -12.29 5.63 -9.96
CA PRO A 75 -12.09 6.61 -11.03
C PRO A 75 -13.07 7.79 -10.98
N GLU A 76 -14.20 7.66 -10.29
CA GLU A 76 -15.15 8.75 -10.07
C GLU A 76 -14.61 9.89 -9.21
N SER A 77 -13.50 9.68 -8.49
CA SER A 77 -12.79 10.73 -7.76
C SER A 77 -11.87 11.57 -8.64
N ILE A 78 -11.68 11.22 -9.92
CA ILE A 78 -10.83 11.99 -10.84
C ILE A 78 -11.48 13.34 -11.13
N TRP A 79 -10.70 14.41 -10.98
CA TRP A 79 -10.99 15.73 -11.51
C TRP A 79 -9.77 16.25 -12.26
N ASP A 80 -9.81 16.11 -13.58
CA ASP A 80 -8.74 16.53 -14.50
C ASP A 80 -9.23 17.67 -15.42
N PRO A 81 -9.38 18.89 -14.89
CA PRO A 81 -9.72 20.05 -15.73
C PRO A 81 -8.48 20.51 -16.51
N THR A 82 -8.71 21.26 -17.60
CA THR A 82 -7.63 21.85 -18.41
C THR A 82 -6.69 22.73 -17.58
N ASP A 83 -5.43 22.90 -17.98
CA ASP A 83 -4.45 23.72 -17.24
C ASP A 83 -4.93 25.16 -17.00
N LYS A 84 -5.61 25.74 -17.99
CA LYS A 84 -6.24 27.06 -17.83
C LYS A 84 -7.31 27.03 -16.73
N ALA A 85 -8.19 26.03 -16.76
CA ALA A 85 -9.22 25.88 -15.74
C ALA A 85 -8.61 25.60 -14.35
N ARG A 86 -7.53 24.83 -14.25
CA ARG A 86 -6.73 24.66 -13.03
C ARG A 86 -6.20 26.01 -12.54
N ALA A 87 -5.44 26.72 -13.38
CA ALA A 87 -4.83 27.99 -13.00
C ALA A 87 -5.85 29.03 -12.52
N GLU A 88 -6.95 29.18 -13.26
CA GLU A 88 -8.06 30.10 -12.92
C GLU A 88 -8.76 29.69 -11.62
N ALA A 89 -9.04 28.40 -11.47
CA ALA A 89 -9.66 27.84 -10.27
C ALA A 89 -8.84 28.16 -9.02
N LEU A 90 -7.52 28.01 -9.14
CA LEU A 90 -6.62 27.97 -8.01
C LEU A 90 -6.11 29.37 -7.66
N GLN A 91 -6.04 30.30 -8.61
CA GLN A 91 -5.80 31.72 -8.34
C GLN A 91 -6.87 32.33 -7.41
N LYS A 92 -8.14 31.95 -7.54
CA LYS A 92 -9.22 32.49 -6.70
C LYS A 92 -9.00 32.21 -5.21
N CYS A 93 -8.44 31.05 -4.88
CA CYS A 93 -8.23 30.63 -3.50
C CYS A 93 -6.85 31.01 -2.93
N LYS A 94 -5.97 31.65 -3.71
CA LYS A 94 -4.62 32.04 -3.22
C LYS A 94 -4.64 33.07 -2.10
N LYS A 95 -5.71 33.86 -2.00
CA LYS A 95 -5.87 34.88 -0.94
C LYS A 95 -6.25 34.26 0.40
N GLU A 96 -6.77 33.05 0.40
CA GLU A 96 -7.11 32.34 1.62
C GLU A 96 -5.87 31.73 2.24
N GLU A 97 -5.79 31.81 3.57
CA GLU A 97 -4.73 31.15 4.33
C GLU A 97 -4.83 29.64 4.16
N ARG A 98 -3.71 28.99 3.77
CA ARG A 98 -3.68 27.56 3.45
C ARG A 98 -4.05 26.70 4.66
N LYS A 99 -4.61 25.52 4.37
CA LYS A 99 -5.03 24.51 5.36
C LYS A 99 -6.08 25.00 6.38
N THR A 100 -6.71 26.14 6.12
CA THR A 100 -7.88 26.60 6.88
C THR A 100 -9.18 26.09 6.25
N ASP A 101 -10.26 26.03 7.03
CA ASP A 101 -11.57 25.66 6.51
C ASP A 101 -12.06 26.59 5.40
N ARG A 102 -11.68 27.87 5.44
CA ARG A 102 -12.01 28.84 4.37
C ARG A 102 -11.32 28.49 3.08
N PHE A 103 -10.03 28.18 3.14
CA PHE A 103 -9.28 27.71 1.97
C PHE A 103 -9.87 26.42 1.40
N VAL A 104 -10.15 25.42 2.25
CA VAL A 104 -10.77 24.17 1.81
C VAL A 104 -12.11 24.44 1.13
N LYS A 105 -13.00 25.21 1.77
CA LYS A 105 -14.31 25.59 1.19
C LYS A 105 -14.16 26.29 -0.16
N CYS A 106 -13.21 27.21 -0.30
CA CYS A 106 -12.94 27.88 -1.57
C CYS A 106 -12.58 26.88 -2.67
N VAL A 107 -11.63 25.98 -2.41
CA VAL A 107 -11.18 24.98 -3.40
C VAL A 107 -12.33 24.06 -3.80
N LEU A 108 -13.08 23.54 -2.83
CA LEU A 108 -14.20 22.64 -3.10
C LEU A 108 -15.33 23.34 -3.87
N GLN A 109 -15.63 24.61 -3.58
CA GLN A 109 -16.64 25.37 -4.31
C GLN A 109 -16.21 25.57 -5.77
N VAL A 110 -14.95 25.93 -5.99
CA VAL A 110 -14.41 26.10 -7.34
C VAL A 110 -14.44 24.79 -8.13
N MET A 111 -14.09 23.67 -7.49
CA MET A 111 -14.22 22.34 -8.11
C MET A 111 -15.67 22.07 -8.53
N LYS A 112 -16.62 22.30 -7.62
CA LYS A 112 -18.05 22.11 -7.86
C LYS A 112 -18.56 22.97 -9.02
N ASP A 113 -18.22 24.26 -9.05
CA ASP A 113 -18.60 25.20 -10.11
C ASP A 113 -18.04 24.81 -11.49
N ARG A 114 -17.00 23.97 -11.51
CA ARG A 114 -16.32 23.47 -12.70
C ARG A 114 -16.66 21.99 -13.00
N GLY A 115 -17.74 21.48 -12.43
CA GLY A 115 -18.28 20.16 -12.75
C GLY A 115 -17.53 18.98 -12.13
N ALA A 116 -16.80 19.20 -11.03
CA ALA A 116 -16.28 18.08 -10.25
C ALA A 116 -17.45 17.24 -9.67
N THR A 117 -17.26 15.93 -9.64
CA THR A 117 -18.18 14.99 -8.98
C THR A 117 -18.13 15.16 -7.46
N ASP A 118 -19.16 14.69 -6.77
CA ASP A 118 -19.16 14.66 -5.30
C ASP A 118 -17.97 13.83 -4.76
N GLN A 119 -17.62 12.74 -5.43
CA GLN A 119 -16.50 11.88 -5.04
C GLN A 119 -15.13 12.55 -5.25
N ALA A 120 -14.98 13.40 -6.27
CA ALA A 120 -13.77 14.20 -6.44
C ALA A 120 -13.66 15.27 -5.37
N ILE A 121 -14.78 15.91 -5.01
CA ILE A 121 -14.87 16.87 -3.91
C ILE A 121 -14.50 16.21 -2.57
N GLU A 122 -15.04 15.01 -2.29
CA GLU A 122 -14.69 14.23 -1.10
C GLU A 122 -13.20 13.87 -1.06
N PHE A 123 -12.63 13.42 -2.18
CA PHE A 123 -11.21 13.12 -2.27
C PHE A 123 -10.34 14.34 -1.97
N THR A 124 -10.65 15.50 -2.57
CA THR A 124 -9.94 16.75 -2.32
C THR A 124 -10.06 17.20 -0.86
N ARG A 125 -11.21 16.95 -0.21
CA ARG A 125 -11.39 17.25 1.21
C ARG A 125 -10.44 16.45 2.10
N LEU A 126 -10.17 15.18 1.77
CA LEU A 126 -9.18 14.37 2.50
C LEU A 126 -7.77 14.92 2.38
N LEU A 127 -7.46 15.51 1.22
CA LEU A 127 -6.21 16.24 0.99
C LEU A 127 -6.22 17.65 1.59
N LYS A 128 -7.27 18.03 2.32
CA LYS A 128 -7.44 19.37 2.92
C LYS A 128 -7.35 20.49 1.88
N GLY A 129 -7.88 20.25 0.68
CA GLY A 129 -7.85 21.23 -0.42
C GLY A 129 -6.48 21.40 -1.08
N GLU A 130 -5.46 20.66 -0.66
CA GLU A 130 -4.07 20.86 -1.13
C GLU A 130 -3.80 20.23 -2.50
N GLY A 131 -4.70 19.37 -2.97
CA GLY A 131 -4.63 18.71 -4.26
C GLY A 131 -5.87 17.89 -4.55
N PHE A 132 -5.90 17.31 -5.74
CA PHE A 132 -7.01 16.51 -6.26
C PHE A 132 -6.48 15.37 -7.12
N MET A 133 -7.29 14.33 -7.33
CA MET A 133 -6.92 13.16 -8.13
C MET A 133 -7.02 13.51 -9.62
N ILE A 134 -5.97 13.21 -10.38
CA ILE A 134 -5.93 13.42 -11.84
C ILE A 134 -5.86 12.10 -12.61
N SER A 135 -5.47 11.01 -11.96
CA SER A 135 -5.55 9.66 -12.54
C SER A 135 -5.75 8.61 -11.47
N PHE A 136 -6.33 7.48 -11.86
CA PHE A 136 -6.61 6.33 -11.01
C PHE A 136 -6.30 5.04 -11.75
N LYS A 137 -5.78 4.06 -11.02
CA LYS A 137 -5.54 2.71 -11.51
C LYS A 137 -5.93 1.71 -10.42
N GLU A 138 -6.95 0.91 -10.72
CA GLU A 138 -7.33 -0.24 -9.91
C GLU A 138 -6.22 -1.29 -9.98
N THR A 139 -5.66 -1.67 -8.83
CA THR A 139 -4.56 -2.64 -8.75
C THR A 139 -4.82 -3.79 -7.77
N GLY A 140 -5.99 -3.80 -7.12
CA GLY A 140 -6.43 -4.90 -6.27
C GLY A 140 -6.99 -4.38 -4.94
N LYS A 141 -6.44 -4.88 -3.84
CA LYS A 141 -6.80 -4.42 -2.49
C LYS A 141 -6.28 -3.01 -2.21
N VAL A 142 -5.12 -2.68 -2.76
CA VAL A 142 -4.51 -1.36 -2.76
C VAL A 142 -4.52 -0.85 -4.18
N ASP A 143 -4.93 0.40 -4.36
CA ASP A 143 -5.01 1.10 -5.64
C ASP A 143 -3.98 2.22 -5.73
N VAL A 144 -3.75 2.69 -6.96
CA VAL A 144 -2.77 3.74 -7.26
C VAL A 144 -3.49 4.93 -7.87
N ALA A 145 -3.17 6.12 -7.41
CA ALA A 145 -3.64 7.36 -8.02
C ALA A 145 -2.49 8.37 -8.21
N ALA A 146 -2.60 9.22 -9.23
CA ALA A 146 -1.83 10.44 -9.30
C ALA A 146 -2.67 11.60 -8.78
N ILE A 147 -2.05 12.44 -7.95
CA ILE A 147 -2.64 13.68 -7.43
C ILE A 147 -1.89 14.88 -7.98
N PHE A 148 -2.61 15.93 -8.33
CA PHE A 148 -2.03 17.24 -8.64
C PHE A 148 -2.16 18.16 -7.43
N SER A 149 -1.03 18.73 -7.00
CA SER A 149 -0.93 19.66 -5.86
C SER A 149 -0.63 21.07 -6.37
N PRO A 150 -1.64 21.84 -6.77
CA PRO A 150 -1.49 23.11 -7.47
C PRO A 150 -0.92 24.25 -6.62
N PHE A 151 -1.06 24.14 -5.31
CA PHE A 151 -0.61 25.15 -4.37
C PHE A 151 0.83 24.93 -3.91
N LYS A 152 1.50 23.88 -4.40
CA LYS A 152 2.95 23.73 -4.24
C LYS A 152 3.66 24.74 -5.14
N ASP A 153 4.88 25.12 -4.76
CA ASP A 153 5.73 26.00 -5.56
C ASP A 153 7.05 25.27 -5.87
N PRO A 154 7.23 24.75 -7.10
CA PRO A 154 6.25 24.73 -8.20
C PRO A 154 5.09 23.75 -7.95
N PRO A 155 3.96 23.87 -8.69
CA PRO A 155 2.91 22.86 -8.70
C PRO A 155 3.49 21.48 -8.99
N LYS A 156 2.98 20.47 -8.28
CA LYS A 156 3.61 19.15 -8.27
C LYS A 156 2.60 18.03 -8.42
N GLU A 157 2.92 17.06 -9.26
CA GLU A 157 2.24 15.76 -9.30
C GLU A 157 2.88 14.77 -8.33
N SER A 158 2.07 13.91 -7.73
CA SER A 158 2.56 12.89 -6.79
C SER A 158 1.75 11.62 -6.95
N ILE A 159 2.39 10.47 -6.82
CA ILE A 159 1.68 9.18 -6.77
C ILE A 159 1.33 8.86 -5.33
N VAL A 160 0.15 8.29 -5.14
CA VAL A 160 -0.34 7.79 -3.85
C VAL A 160 -0.84 6.37 -3.97
N PHE A 161 -0.61 5.59 -2.91
CA PHE A 161 -1.33 4.34 -2.67
C PHE A 161 -2.59 4.64 -1.85
N MET A 162 -3.69 3.96 -2.16
CA MET A 162 -4.98 4.18 -1.51
C MET A 162 -5.82 2.89 -1.44
N ASN A 163 -6.96 2.97 -0.75
CA ASN A 163 -7.92 1.86 -0.52
C ASN A 163 -7.36 0.63 0.23
N GLY A 164 -6.09 0.67 0.62
CA GLY A 164 -5.53 -0.21 1.66
C GLY A 164 -6.08 0.11 3.04
N ARG A 165 -5.59 -0.62 4.05
CA ARG A 165 -5.89 -0.32 5.46
C ARG A 165 -5.41 1.08 5.84
N ASP A 166 -4.26 1.48 5.31
CA ASP A 166 -3.81 2.86 5.32
C ASP A 166 -4.53 3.63 4.20
N LYS A 167 -5.39 4.57 4.60
CA LYS A 167 -6.35 5.20 3.65
C LYS A 167 -5.68 5.94 2.49
N LEU A 168 -4.51 6.54 2.72
CA LEU A 168 -3.75 7.26 1.71
C LEU A 168 -2.28 7.35 2.10
N MET A 169 -1.39 6.95 1.20
CA MET A 169 0.07 6.98 1.41
C MET A 169 0.76 7.63 0.23
N LYS A 170 1.59 8.64 0.49
CA LYS A 170 2.37 9.32 -0.54
C LYS A 170 3.71 8.62 -0.71
N ILE A 171 4.05 8.24 -1.94
CA ILE A 171 5.34 7.58 -2.22
C ILE A 171 6.52 8.54 -2.08
N ASP A 172 6.27 9.84 -2.08
CA ASP A 172 7.27 10.90 -1.95
C ASP A 172 7.33 11.50 -0.54
N ASP A 173 6.73 10.85 0.46
CA ASP A 173 6.83 11.27 1.86
C ASP A 173 8.31 11.18 2.32
N PRO A 174 8.94 12.30 2.72
CA PRO A 174 10.33 12.30 3.19
C PRO A 174 10.56 11.36 4.38
N ASN A 175 9.58 11.16 5.25
CA ASN A 175 9.68 10.25 6.39
C ASN A 175 9.71 8.79 5.96
N LEU A 176 9.08 8.47 4.82
CA LEU A 176 9.08 7.15 4.23
C LEU A 176 10.41 6.89 3.53
N LEU A 177 10.88 7.86 2.73
CA LEU A 177 12.13 7.74 1.97
C LEU A 177 13.36 7.60 2.87
N ARG A 178 13.39 8.29 4.02
CA ARG A 178 14.49 8.19 5.00
C ARG A 178 14.63 6.82 5.65
N LYS A 179 13.61 5.96 5.57
CA LYS A 179 13.65 4.60 6.12
C LYS A 179 14.27 3.58 5.16
N ILE A 180 14.54 3.97 3.92
CA ILE A 180 15.11 3.08 2.92
C ILE A 180 16.62 3.03 3.12
N ASP A 181 17.11 1.86 3.54
CA ASP A 181 18.53 1.61 3.69
C ASP A 181 19.17 1.33 2.33
N LEU A 182 20.04 2.26 1.87
CA LEU A 182 20.81 2.11 0.65
C LEU A 182 22.07 1.25 0.84
N THR A 183 22.54 1.09 2.07
CA THR A 183 23.85 0.51 2.37
C THR A 183 23.92 -1.00 2.11
N GLY A 184 22.77 -1.67 2.03
CA GLY A 184 22.67 -3.09 1.69
C GLY A 184 22.93 -3.43 0.22
N ASP A 185 23.00 -2.44 -0.67
CA ASP A 185 23.25 -2.69 -2.10
C ASP A 185 24.76 -2.74 -2.43
N PRO A 186 25.24 -3.74 -3.19
CA PRO A 186 26.65 -3.85 -3.57
C PRO A 186 27.25 -2.64 -4.32
N GLN A 187 26.43 -1.84 -5.01
CA GLN A 187 26.86 -0.65 -5.72
C GLN A 187 27.06 0.55 -4.78
N TYR A 188 26.46 0.54 -3.59
CA TYR A 188 26.45 1.68 -2.69
C TYR A 188 27.86 2.18 -2.29
N PRO A 189 28.83 1.33 -1.91
CA PRO A 189 30.15 1.80 -1.48
C PRO A 189 30.91 2.57 -2.57
N SER A 190 30.81 2.12 -3.83
CA SER A 190 31.47 2.81 -4.95
C SER A 190 30.78 4.13 -5.29
N LEU A 191 29.45 4.15 -5.21
CA LEU A 191 28.64 5.33 -5.49
C LEU A 191 28.83 6.41 -4.43
N ILE A 192 28.77 6.09 -3.13
CA ILE A 192 28.90 7.10 -2.07
C ILE A 192 30.31 7.71 -2.03
N LYS A 193 31.34 6.96 -2.44
CA LYS A 193 32.71 7.49 -2.62
C LYS A 193 32.77 8.54 -3.74
N LYS A 194 32.04 8.33 -4.83
CA LYS A 194 31.99 9.25 -5.98
C LYS A 194 31.02 10.42 -5.75
N PHE A 195 29.93 10.17 -5.03
CA PHE A 195 28.82 11.10 -4.79
C PHE A 195 28.57 11.20 -3.27
N PRO A 196 29.40 11.94 -2.52
CA PRO A 196 29.37 11.91 -1.05
C PRO A 196 28.09 12.48 -0.42
N LYS A 197 27.24 13.16 -1.19
CA LYS A 197 25.93 13.66 -0.76
C LYS A 197 24.77 12.93 -1.45
N MET A 198 25.01 11.71 -1.96
CA MET A 198 24.00 10.91 -2.64
C MET A 198 22.82 10.62 -1.70
N ALA A 199 21.61 10.91 -2.17
CA ALA A 199 20.37 10.61 -1.47
C ALA A 199 19.29 10.15 -2.45
N LEU A 200 18.25 9.51 -1.94
CA LEU A 200 17.01 9.22 -2.68
C LEU A 200 16.22 10.51 -2.91
N TRP A 201 15.85 10.75 -4.16
CA TRP A 201 14.98 11.85 -4.55
C TRP A 201 13.73 11.30 -5.22
N PRO A 202 12.53 11.76 -4.80
CA PRO A 202 11.30 11.43 -5.51
C PRO A 202 11.41 11.98 -6.94
N GLY A 203 11.55 11.08 -7.90
CA GLY A 203 11.63 11.36 -9.34
C GLY A 203 10.26 11.27 -10.01
N ASN A 204 10.25 11.43 -11.34
CA ASN A 204 9.04 11.46 -12.19
C ASN A 204 7.98 10.42 -11.76
N PRO A 205 6.70 10.83 -11.66
CA PRO A 205 5.62 9.99 -11.20
C PRO A 205 5.19 9.01 -12.29
N GLU A 206 6.05 8.05 -12.63
CA GLU A 206 5.59 6.87 -13.35
C GLU A 206 4.68 6.06 -12.42
N LEU A 207 3.54 5.61 -12.95
CA LEU A 207 2.66 4.75 -12.18
C LEU A 207 3.41 3.46 -11.84
N PRO A 208 3.51 3.09 -10.55
CA PRO A 208 4.20 1.88 -10.16
C PRO A 208 3.62 0.64 -10.84
N ARG A 209 4.51 -0.31 -11.09
CA ARG A 209 4.14 -1.66 -11.48
C ARG A 209 3.66 -2.41 -10.23
N ALA A 210 2.45 -2.94 -10.29
CA ALA A 210 1.88 -3.80 -9.26
C ALA A 210 2.24 -5.27 -9.55
N GLU A 211 2.64 -6.01 -8.53
CA GLU A 211 3.01 -7.42 -8.55
C GLU A 211 2.51 -8.10 -7.27
N THR A 212 2.52 -9.43 -7.24
CA THR A 212 2.26 -10.17 -5.99
C THR A 212 3.46 -10.06 -5.06
N SER A 213 3.24 -9.74 -3.79
CA SER A 213 4.33 -9.75 -2.80
C SER A 213 4.69 -11.21 -2.44
N PRO A 214 5.93 -11.48 -2.00
CA PRO A 214 6.35 -12.81 -1.53
C PRO A 214 5.49 -13.37 -0.39
N GLU A 215 4.79 -12.50 0.34
CA GLU A 215 3.91 -12.84 1.46
C GLU A 215 2.44 -12.99 1.06
N GLY A 216 2.12 -12.99 -0.25
CA GLY A 216 0.76 -13.21 -0.77
C GLY A 216 -0.08 -11.94 -0.97
N GLY A 217 0.41 -10.77 -0.56
CA GLY A 217 -0.25 -9.49 -0.77
C GLY A 217 0.17 -8.77 -2.06
N GLN A 218 0.23 -7.44 -2.03
CA GLN A 218 0.62 -6.61 -3.17
C GLN A 218 2.00 -5.97 -2.98
N ARG A 219 2.76 -5.91 -4.07
CA ARG A 219 4.04 -5.20 -4.18
C ARG A 219 3.94 -4.14 -5.27
N PHE A 220 4.47 -2.95 -4.98
CA PHE A 220 4.64 -1.90 -5.97
C PHE A 220 6.11 -1.55 -6.12
N LEU A 221 6.62 -1.59 -7.35
CA LEU A 221 7.99 -1.22 -7.67
C LEU A 221 8.04 0.23 -8.16
N VAL A 222 8.86 1.04 -7.50
CA VAL A 222 9.05 2.46 -7.79
C VAL A 222 10.53 2.75 -8.01
N ASN A 223 10.83 3.52 -9.04
CA ASN A 223 12.18 3.98 -9.33
C ASN A 223 12.40 5.39 -8.76
N TYR A 224 13.44 5.55 -7.96
CA TYR A 224 13.87 6.83 -7.41
C TYR A 224 15.21 7.24 -8.00
N HIS A 225 15.36 8.54 -8.29
CA HIS A 225 16.66 9.06 -8.67
C HIS A 225 17.58 9.14 -7.44
N LEU A 226 18.85 8.79 -7.64
CA LEU A 226 19.91 9.05 -6.69
C LEU A 226 20.64 10.31 -7.13
N LEU A 227 20.53 11.40 -6.35
CA LEU A 227 21.17 12.68 -6.67
C LEU A 227 22.16 13.08 -5.58
N ASN A 228 23.25 13.73 -5.99
CA ASN A 228 24.31 14.21 -5.11
C ASN A 228 23.97 15.57 -4.46
N GLY A 229 23.06 15.58 -3.49
CA GLY A 229 22.85 16.70 -2.56
C GLY A 229 21.72 17.69 -2.85
N CYS A 230 21.22 17.80 -4.08
CA CYS A 230 20.12 18.73 -4.41
C CYS A 230 19.31 18.29 -5.64
N PHE A 231 18.19 18.96 -5.91
CA PHE A 231 17.51 18.94 -7.19
C PHE A 231 17.79 20.29 -7.90
N PRO A 232 18.42 20.35 -9.09
CA PRO A 232 18.87 19.28 -9.99
C PRO A 232 20.39 19.00 -9.90
N CYS A 233 20.86 18.37 -8.82
CA CYS A 233 22.28 18.00 -8.70
C CYS A 233 22.65 16.79 -9.57
N GLU A 234 23.94 16.46 -9.57
CA GLU A 234 24.51 15.35 -10.32
C GLU A 234 23.78 14.02 -10.06
N PHE A 235 23.34 13.38 -11.14
CA PHE A 235 22.68 12.08 -11.15
C PHE A 235 23.70 10.94 -10.95
N ALA A 236 23.54 10.18 -9.87
CA ALA A 236 24.38 9.05 -9.50
C ALA A 236 23.85 7.71 -10.04
N GLY A 237 22.54 7.61 -10.27
CA GLY A 237 21.87 6.38 -10.70
C GLY A 237 20.41 6.35 -10.27
N THR A 238 19.82 5.17 -10.31
CA THR A 238 18.44 4.90 -9.92
C THR A 238 18.40 3.84 -8.82
N ALA A 239 17.54 4.00 -7.83
CA ALA A 239 17.23 2.97 -6.86
C ALA A 239 15.82 2.44 -7.11
N GLN A 240 15.66 1.14 -7.27
CA GLN A 240 14.35 0.51 -7.31
C GLN A 240 13.93 0.13 -5.89
N VAL A 241 12.74 0.56 -5.49
CA VAL A 241 12.19 0.38 -4.15
C VAL A 241 10.86 -0.35 -4.26
N ALA A 242 10.70 -1.40 -3.45
CA ALA A 242 9.44 -2.11 -3.29
C ALA A 242 8.64 -1.53 -2.13
N PHE A 243 7.34 -1.32 -2.37
CA PHE A 243 6.34 -1.02 -1.34
C PHE A 243 5.44 -2.23 -1.19
N ASP A 244 5.57 -2.94 -0.08
CA ASP A 244 4.84 -4.18 0.16
C ASP A 244 3.61 -3.93 1.05
N PHE A 245 2.54 -4.65 0.73
CA PHE A 245 1.29 -4.69 1.46
C PHE A 245 0.90 -6.14 1.71
N ASP A 246 0.31 -6.41 2.88
CA ASP A 246 -0.27 -7.73 3.17
C ASP A 246 -1.58 -7.97 2.39
N GLU A 247 -2.13 -9.18 2.48
CA GLU A 247 -3.41 -9.54 1.85
C GLU A 247 -4.59 -8.65 2.28
N GLY A 248 -4.50 -8.05 3.47
CA GLY A 248 -5.48 -7.11 4.01
C GLY A 248 -5.28 -5.66 3.55
N GLY A 249 -4.25 -5.38 2.75
CA GLY A 249 -3.88 -4.05 2.29
C GLY A 249 -3.18 -3.19 3.35
N LYS A 250 -2.60 -3.78 4.40
CA LYS A 250 -1.77 -3.08 5.38
C LYS A 250 -0.39 -2.86 4.81
N PHE A 251 0.15 -1.65 4.91
CA PHE A 251 1.51 -1.38 4.49
C PHE A 251 2.54 -2.05 5.41
N LEU A 252 3.51 -2.75 4.81
CA LEU A 252 4.56 -3.48 5.51
C LEU A 252 5.88 -2.69 5.60
N GLY A 253 6.08 -1.71 4.71
CA GLY A 253 7.27 -0.87 4.68
C GLY A 253 7.90 -0.79 3.29
N PRO A 254 8.73 0.25 3.04
CA PRO A 254 9.52 0.32 1.82
C PRO A 254 10.79 -0.51 1.98
N ARG A 255 11.27 -1.12 0.90
CA ARG A 255 12.54 -1.87 0.88
C ARG A 255 13.27 -1.67 -0.43
N LEU A 256 14.58 -1.44 -0.34
CA LEU A 256 15.43 -1.39 -1.52
C LEU A 256 15.45 -2.76 -2.21
N VAL A 257 15.27 -2.77 -3.52
CA VAL A 257 15.43 -3.96 -4.36
C VAL A 257 16.83 -4.01 -4.92
N PHE A 258 17.24 -2.97 -5.65
CA PHE A 258 18.61 -2.80 -6.16
C PHE A 258 18.89 -1.35 -6.57
N ILE A 259 20.17 -1.03 -6.76
CA ILE A 259 20.66 0.22 -7.36
C ILE A 259 21.24 -0.04 -8.76
N THR A 260 20.82 0.78 -9.72
CA THR A 260 21.40 0.87 -11.06
C THR A 260 22.24 2.15 -11.16
N PRO A 261 23.58 2.06 -11.19
CA PRO A 261 24.45 3.23 -11.38
C PRO A 261 24.17 3.96 -12.70
N LYS A 262 24.46 5.26 -12.75
CA LYS A 262 24.49 6.00 -14.01
C LYS A 262 25.46 5.31 -14.99
N PRO A 263 25.05 5.06 -16.26
CA PRO A 263 25.94 4.49 -17.27
C PRO A 263 27.20 5.33 -17.44
N ILE A 264 28.37 4.68 -17.39
CA ILE A 264 29.64 5.31 -17.75
C ILE A 264 29.77 5.15 -19.26
N LEU A 265 29.51 6.22 -20.02
CA LEU A 265 29.75 6.20 -21.47
C LEU A 265 31.27 6.18 -21.71
N PRO A 266 31.82 5.16 -22.40
CA PRO A 266 33.24 5.12 -22.72
C PRO A 266 33.59 6.29 -23.66
N GLY A 267 34.52 7.15 -23.23
CA GLY A 267 35.03 8.27 -24.04
C GLY A 267 34.29 9.61 -23.93
N GLY A 268 33.32 9.75 -23.01
CA GLY A 268 32.61 11.01 -22.82
C GLY A 268 33.50 12.12 -22.24
N LYS A 269 34.04 13.01 -23.10
CA LYS A 269 34.50 14.33 -22.65
C LYS A 269 33.38 14.98 -21.82
N PRO A 270 33.70 15.66 -20.70
CA PRO A 270 32.68 16.37 -19.93
C PRO A 270 32.02 17.42 -20.84
N THR A 271 30.77 17.17 -21.23
CA THR A 271 29.93 18.20 -21.84
C THR A 271 29.70 19.23 -20.76
N ALA A 272 30.36 20.37 -20.90
CA ALA A 272 30.15 21.54 -20.06
C ALA A 272 28.64 21.78 -19.93
N SER A 273 28.17 21.75 -18.69
CA SER A 273 26.81 22.15 -18.36
C SER A 273 26.60 23.54 -18.94
N ARG A 274 25.74 23.63 -19.96
CA ARG A 274 25.34 24.89 -20.56
C ARG A 274 24.69 25.71 -19.44
N LYS A 275 25.39 26.69 -18.91
CA LYS A 275 24.80 27.74 -18.07
C LYS A 275 23.81 28.48 -18.96
N THR A 276 22.52 28.28 -18.72
CA THR A 276 21.49 29.15 -19.27
C THR A 276 21.45 30.42 -18.41
N PRO A 277 21.45 31.63 -19.01
CA PRO A 277 21.27 32.89 -18.30
C PRO A 277 19.88 33.01 -17.67
#